data_AF-A0A7C0VQ05-F1
#
_entry.id   AF-A0A7C0VQ05-F1
#
_cell.length_a   1.000
_cell.length_b   1.000
_cell.length_c   1.000
_cell.angle_alpha   90.00
_cell.angle_beta   90.00
_cell.angle_gamma   90.00
#
_symmetry.space_group_name_H-M   'P 1'
#
loop_
_entity.id
_entity.type
_entity.pdbx_description
1 polymer ?
#
loop_
_entity_poly.entity_id
_entity_poly.type
_entity_poly.pdbx_seq_one_letter_code
_entity_poly.pdbx_strand_id
1 'polypeptide(L)'
;MLQVLLDPTREIPDPYYRKTGPNITSESELRQILPLLDDSYEESYFDCSEMSAFLEWYLEGRGVDTVIVTGKQDQPHNITAGGFEYKKSTGDHAWIVANISGREVLIESTLARIVPDSLVSYYLPEDVHDDIYGVVRSYGRADEYDWWTVVAIESNATGSPTGSPTGSPMPFPTPIRLPPVSELESDIFDLVNREREKNGLTQLKSNEEIADIARLRSCELIRSGSVDDGSKPADLLRAHGVYYFDISVEETLALPGPIYDYEASLQRITDLWMRNESGTDASAQDIDESGIGVSVDQDGNLFVTRLSIRRIDCGYRGAPCCKEQGYYPWCYKPWRCNRGICN
;
A
#
# COMPACT_ATOMS: atom_id res chain seq x y z
N MET A 1 7.84 -8.64 59.23
CA MET A 1 8.43 -7.75 58.20
C MET A 1 7.41 -7.71 57.08
N LEU A 2 6.76 -6.57 56.85
CA LEU A 2 5.76 -6.45 55.80
C LEU A 2 6.50 -6.51 54.46
N GLN A 3 6.21 -7.50 53.61
CA GLN A 3 6.51 -7.34 52.19
C GLN A 3 5.65 -6.18 51.70
N VAL A 4 6.28 -5.05 51.43
CA VAL A 4 5.70 -4.07 50.53
C VAL A 4 5.62 -4.79 49.19
N LEU A 5 4.42 -5.23 48.82
CA LEU A 5 4.12 -5.58 47.43
C LEU A 5 4.54 -4.38 46.59
N LEU A 6 5.59 -4.56 45.81
CA LEU A 6 6.01 -3.56 44.85
C LEU A 6 4.86 -3.44 43.85
N ASP A 7 4.40 -2.21 43.65
CA ASP A 7 3.39 -1.88 42.66
C ASP A 7 4.00 -2.12 41.27
N PRO A 8 3.56 -3.16 40.53
CA PRO A 8 4.21 -3.59 39.29
C PRO A 8 4.12 -2.52 38.20
N THR A 9 3.16 -1.60 38.30
CA THR A 9 3.03 -0.47 37.36
C THR A 9 4.20 0.51 37.39
N ARG A 10 5.10 0.41 38.38
CA ARG A 10 6.32 1.22 38.47
C ARG A 10 7.42 0.79 37.50
N GLU A 11 7.27 -0.36 36.86
CA GLU A 11 8.17 -0.85 35.82
C GLU A 11 7.82 -0.27 34.44
N ILE A 12 6.61 0.31 34.31
CA ILE A 12 6.16 1.03 33.11
C ILE A 12 6.88 2.40 33.05
N PRO A 13 7.49 2.78 31.90
CA PRO A 13 8.16 4.07 31.72
C PRO A 13 7.26 5.28 32.01
N ASP A 14 7.81 6.31 32.65
CA ASP A 14 7.11 7.57 32.92
C ASP A 14 7.81 8.76 32.21
N PRO A 15 7.12 9.55 31.36
CA PRO A 15 5.75 9.34 30.87
C PRO A 15 5.71 8.28 29.77
N TYR A 16 4.76 7.34 29.90
CA TYR A 16 4.44 6.32 28.92
C TYR A 16 3.81 6.96 27.68
N TYR A 17 2.59 7.51 27.84
CA TYR A 17 1.86 8.18 26.77
C TYR A 17 2.53 9.49 26.35
N ARG A 18 2.68 9.64 25.03
CA ARG A 18 3.15 10.88 24.40
C ARG A 18 2.31 11.16 23.17
N LYS A 19 1.51 12.23 23.21
CA LYS A 19 0.78 12.70 22.03
C LYS A 19 1.79 13.15 20.97
N THR A 20 1.88 12.36 19.91
CA THR A 20 2.92 12.40 18.88
C THR A 20 2.35 12.49 17.46
N GLY A 21 1.04 12.35 17.27
CA GLY A 21 0.41 12.35 15.95
C GLY A 21 -0.89 13.17 15.81
N PRO A 22 -1.44 13.22 14.58
CA PRO A 22 -2.76 13.81 14.30
C PRO A 22 -3.87 12.96 14.93
N ASN A 23 -5.06 13.53 15.12
CA ASN A 23 -6.21 12.80 15.67
C ASN A 23 -6.89 11.98 14.57
N ILE A 24 -6.74 10.67 14.59
CA ILE A 24 -7.35 9.75 13.61
C ILE A 24 -8.84 9.57 13.90
N THR A 25 -9.69 9.57 12.86
CA THR A 25 -11.16 9.54 13.04
C THR A 25 -11.91 8.60 12.12
N SER A 26 -11.22 7.99 11.16
CA SER A 26 -11.78 7.02 10.21
C SER A 26 -10.97 5.74 10.12
N GLU A 27 -11.62 4.66 9.70
CA GLU A 27 -10.97 3.35 9.51
C GLU A 27 -9.91 3.39 8.40
N SER A 28 -10.13 4.17 7.35
CA SER A 28 -9.17 4.36 6.26
C SER A 28 -7.90 5.05 6.76
N GLU A 29 -8.03 6.11 7.57
CA GLU A 29 -6.88 6.75 8.22
C GLU A 29 -6.17 5.76 9.17
N LEU A 30 -6.91 4.95 9.94
CA LEU A 30 -6.33 3.92 10.82
C LEU A 30 -5.50 2.90 10.02
N ARG A 31 -6.03 2.36 8.91
CA ARG A 31 -5.28 1.45 8.00
C ARG A 31 -4.00 2.10 7.48
N GLN A 32 -4.04 3.39 7.17
CA GLN A 32 -2.91 4.15 6.62
C GLN A 32 -1.89 4.60 7.68
N ILE A 33 -2.08 4.32 8.97
CA ILE A 33 -1.08 4.62 10.01
C ILE A 33 -0.51 3.39 10.72
N LEU A 34 -1.06 2.19 10.53
CA LEU A 34 -0.56 0.99 11.21
C LEU A 34 0.90 0.68 10.81
N PRO A 35 1.80 0.37 11.76
CA PRO A 35 3.21 0.13 11.49
C PRO A 35 3.44 -1.24 10.81
N LEU A 36 4.55 -1.40 10.11
CA LEU A 36 4.97 -2.69 9.57
C LEU A 36 5.70 -3.50 10.65
N LEU A 37 5.05 -4.56 11.15
CA LEU A 37 5.59 -5.51 12.13
C LEU A 37 6.01 -6.85 11.50
N ASP A 38 6.30 -6.86 10.19
CA ASP A 38 6.65 -8.08 9.46
C ASP A 38 7.94 -8.71 10.03
N ASP A 39 8.00 -10.04 10.03
CA ASP A 39 9.04 -10.86 10.66
C ASP A 39 9.38 -10.52 12.14
N SER A 40 8.57 -9.71 12.84
CA SER A 40 8.91 -9.20 14.18
C SER A 40 8.37 -10.04 15.35
N TYR A 41 7.41 -10.95 15.11
CA TYR A 41 6.83 -11.80 16.16
C TYR A 41 7.82 -12.85 16.66
N GLU A 42 8.14 -12.82 17.95
CA GLU A 42 8.95 -13.83 18.64
C GLU A 42 8.22 -14.32 19.90
N GLU A 43 7.76 -15.57 19.90
CA GLU A 43 7.04 -16.20 21.02
C GLU A 43 7.87 -16.12 22.32
N SER A 44 7.28 -15.60 23.40
CA SER A 44 7.95 -15.34 24.68
C SER A 44 9.09 -14.31 24.64
N TYR A 45 9.08 -13.38 23.67
CA TYR A 45 10.01 -12.24 23.63
C TYR A 45 9.40 -10.95 23.07
N PHE A 46 8.72 -11.01 21.93
CA PHE A 46 7.89 -9.91 21.43
C PHE A 46 6.67 -10.56 20.77
N ASP A 47 5.73 -10.97 21.61
CA ASP A 47 4.56 -11.74 21.21
C ASP A 47 3.27 -10.89 21.30
N CYS A 48 2.11 -11.54 21.31
CA CYS A 48 0.82 -10.87 21.27
C CYS A 48 0.64 -9.81 22.37
N SER A 49 1.22 -10.00 23.56
CA SER A 49 1.05 -9.13 24.71
C SER A 49 1.94 -7.88 24.63
N GLU A 50 3.24 -8.01 24.34
CA GLU A 50 4.10 -6.84 24.10
C GLU A 50 3.70 -6.09 22.83
N MET A 51 3.33 -6.80 21.75
CA MET A 51 2.87 -6.17 20.50
C MET A 51 1.56 -5.40 20.72
N SER A 52 0.67 -5.88 21.59
CA SER A 52 -0.54 -5.14 21.98
C SER A 52 -0.19 -3.88 22.76
N ALA A 53 0.66 -3.99 23.79
CA ALA A 53 1.09 -2.82 24.58
C ALA A 53 1.81 -1.76 23.72
N PHE A 54 2.62 -2.20 22.74
CA PHE A 54 3.24 -1.31 21.77
C PHE A 54 2.21 -0.62 20.86
N LEU A 55 1.23 -1.35 20.33
CA LEU A 55 0.22 -0.79 19.43
C LEU A 55 -0.76 0.14 20.13
N GLU A 56 -1.17 -0.19 21.36
CA GLU A 56 -1.95 0.70 22.23
C GLU A 56 -1.23 2.04 22.40
N TRP A 57 0.01 2.02 22.88
CA TRP A 57 0.85 3.21 23.03
C TRP A 57 1.01 4.00 21.72
N TYR A 58 1.22 3.30 20.61
CA TYR A 58 1.41 3.87 19.28
C TYR A 58 0.17 4.61 18.77
N LEU A 59 -1.01 4.02 18.98
CA LEU A 59 -2.31 4.50 18.52
C LEU A 59 -2.87 5.61 19.43
N GLU A 60 -2.75 5.49 20.76
CA GLU A 60 -3.04 6.55 21.73
C GLU A 60 -2.18 7.80 21.47
N GLY A 61 -0.90 7.61 21.14
CA GLY A 61 0.00 8.68 20.70
C GLY A 61 -0.53 9.44 19.48
N ARG A 62 -1.39 8.81 18.66
CA ARG A 62 -2.07 9.34 17.47
C ARG A 62 -3.57 9.61 17.72
N GLY A 63 -3.97 9.77 18.99
CA GLY A 63 -5.34 10.15 19.37
C GLY A 63 -6.41 9.19 18.88
N VAL A 64 -6.06 7.91 18.68
CA VAL A 64 -7.01 6.80 18.60
C VAL A 64 -7.26 6.34 20.02
N ASP A 65 -8.52 6.33 20.44
CA ASP A 65 -8.98 5.74 21.70
C ASP A 65 -8.91 4.21 21.57
N THR A 66 -8.16 3.54 22.43
CA THR A 66 -7.89 2.10 22.36
C THR A 66 -8.00 1.40 23.70
N VAL A 67 -8.30 0.10 23.66
CA VAL A 67 -8.24 -0.79 24.83
C VAL A 67 -7.45 -2.05 24.50
N ILE A 68 -6.73 -2.57 25.50
CA ILE A 68 -6.07 -3.89 25.42
C ILE A 68 -7.10 -4.94 25.80
N VAL A 69 -7.27 -5.95 24.94
CA VAL A 69 -8.22 -7.04 25.14
C VAL A 69 -7.46 -8.36 25.16
N THR A 70 -7.82 -9.25 26.09
CA THR A 70 -7.28 -10.61 26.13
C THR A 70 -8.39 -11.64 26.00
N GLY A 71 -8.05 -12.80 25.46
CA GLY A 71 -8.94 -13.94 25.31
C GLY A 71 -8.19 -15.24 25.44
N LYS A 72 -8.80 -16.23 26.09
CA LYS A 72 -8.21 -17.55 26.29
C LYS A 72 -8.67 -18.55 25.25
N GLN A 73 -7.79 -19.48 24.91
CA GLN A 73 -8.02 -20.72 24.13
C GLN A 73 -8.68 -20.55 22.75
N ASP A 74 -8.09 -21.20 21.74
CA ASP A 74 -8.63 -21.24 20.37
C ASP A 74 -8.81 -19.84 19.73
N GLN A 75 -8.10 -18.81 20.21
CA GLN A 75 -8.08 -17.49 19.55
C GLN A 75 -7.23 -17.56 18.26
N PRO A 76 -7.57 -16.81 17.20
CA PRO A 76 -6.71 -16.67 16.02
C PRO A 76 -5.38 -16.00 16.39
N HIS A 77 -4.26 -16.51 15.87
CA HIS A 77 -2.94 -15.86 15.99
C HIS A 77 -2.11 -16.08 14.71
N ASN A 78 -0.94 -15.41 14.61
CA ASN A 78 0.17 -15.65 13.68
C ASN A 78 -0.17 -16.38 12.36
N ILE A 79 -0.24 -15.63 11.26
CA ILE A 79 -0.79 -16.13 10.00
C ILE A 79 0.29 -16.49 8.98
N THR A 80 0.51 -17.78 8.77
CA THR A 80 1.28 -18.22 7.61
C THR A 80 0.48 -18.04 6.30
N ALA A 81 1.04 -17.26 5.37
CA ALA A 81 0.52 -17.01 4.01
C ALA A 81 -0.83 -16.24 3.89
N GLY A 82 -0.95 -15.07 4.53
CA GLY A 82 -1.77 -13.96 4.02
C GLY A 82 -3.11 -13.62 4.70
N GLY A 83 -3.81 -14.57 5.34
CA GLY A 83 -5.03 -14.29 6.13
C GLY A 83 -6.03 -15.45 6.28
N PHE A 84 -6.42 -15.96 7.46
CA PHE A 84 -5.91 -15.86 8.84
C PHE A 84 -5.75 -17.28 9.42
N GLU A 85 -4.83 -17.50 10.37
CA GLU A 85 -4.62 -18.84 10.94
C GLU A 85 -5.32 -19.04 12.29
N TYR A 86 -6.54 -19.59 12.22
CA TYR A 86 -7.17 -20.22 13.37
C TYR A 86 -6.56 -21.62 13.56
N LYS A 87 -5.61 -21.75 14.49
CA LYS A 87 -5.25 -23.06 15.05
C LYS A 87 -6.14 -23.34 16.26
N LYS A 88 -6.36 -24.62 16.56
CA LYS A 88 -7.00 -25.04 17.80
C LYS A 88 -5.94 -25.28 18.86
N SER A 89 -6.20 -24.91 20.12
CA SER A 89 -5.29 -24.98 21.28
C SER A 89 -4.16 -23.94 21.27
N THR A 90 -4.43 -22.73 20.74
CA THR A 90 -3.47 -21.64 20.48
C THR A 90 -2.91 -20.90 21.68
N GLY A 91 -3.33 -21.25 22.90
CA GLY A 91 -2.98 -20.52 24.11
C GLY A 91 -3.93 -19.34 24.37
N ASP A 92 -3.45 -18.40 25.18
CA ASP A 92 -4.11 -17.12 25.44
C ASP A 92 -3.56 -16.09 24.44
N HIS A 93 -4.34 -15.07 24.08
CA HIS A 93 -3.99 -14.08 23.05
C HIS A 93 -4.41 -12.68 23.47
N ALA A 94 -3.64 -11.67 23.06
CA ALA A 94 -3.93 -10.26 23.26
C ALA A 94 -4.06 -9.51 21.93
N TRP A 95 -5.03 -8.61 21.84
CA TRP A 95 -5.29 -7.75 20.68
C TRP A 95 -5.78 -6.37 21.10
N ILE A 96 -5.84 -5.43 20.15
CA ILE A 96 -6.35 -4.08 20.39
C ILE A 96 -7.76 -3.92 19.83
N VAL A 97 -8.62 -3.23 20.57
CA VAL A 97 -9.87 -2.66 20.04
C VAL A 97 -9.73 -1.14 20.02
N ALA A 98 -9.83 -0.56 18.82
CA ALA A 98 -9.82 0.88 18.60
C ALA A 98 -11.24 1.41 18.45
N ASN A 99 -11.56 2.52 19.14
CA ASN A 99 -12.81 3.25 19.01
C ASN A 99 -12.64 4.38 17.99
N ILE A 100 -13.15 4.15 16.79
CA ILE A 100 -13.08 5.09 15.67
C ILE A 100 -14.46 5.71 15.45
N SER A 101 -14.62 6.97 15.88
CA SER A 101 -15.88 7.73 15.77
C SER A 101 -17.11 7.01 16.36
N GLY A 102 -16.94 6.27 17.47
CA GLY A 102 -18.01 5.52 18.13
C GLY A 102 -18.28 4.12 17.55
N ARG A 103 -17.38 3.61 16.69
CA ARG A 103 -17.37 2.23 16.20
C ARG A 103 -16.11 1.53 16.67
N GLU A 104 -16.29 0.34 17.25
CA GLU A 104 -15.21 -0.57 17.61
C GLU A 104 -14.60 -1.21 16.36
N VAL A 105 -13.26 -1.26 16.32
CA VAL A 105 -12.46 -1.83 15.24
C VAL A 105 -11.39 -2.72 15.88
N LEU A 106 -11.44 -4.03 15.63
CA LEU A 106 -10.44 -4.98 16.14
C LEU A 106 -9.17 -4.89 15.29
N ILE A 107 -8.01 -4.89 15.95
CA ILE A 107 -6.69 -4.86 15.35
C ILE A 107 -5.91 -6.05 15.88
N GLU A 108 -5.51 -6.95 14.99
CA GLU A 108 -4.63 -8.07 15.30
C GLU A 108 -3.22 -7.53 15.56
N SER A 109 -2.79 -7.62 16.82
CA SER A 109 -1.54 -7.01 17.28
C SER A 109 -0.32 -7.63 16.64
N THR A 110 -0.32 -8.96 16.42
CA THR A 110 0.84 -9.68 15.86
C THR A 110 1.15 -9.32 14.40
N LEU A 111 0.31 -8.50 13.77
CA LEU A 111 0.42 -8.10 12.36
C LEU A 111 0.16 -6.60 12.13
N ALA A 112 -0.16 -5.85 13.19
CA ALA A 112 -0.69 -4.49 13.11
C ALA A 112 -1.74 -4.32 12.01
N ARG A 113 -2.78 -5.17 12.00
CA ARG A 113 -3.78 -5.21 10.91
C ARG A 113 -5.19 -5.27 11.45
N ILE A 114 -6.10 -4.48 10.87
CA ILE A 114 -7.54 -4.56 11.17
C ILE A 114 -8.05 -5.96 10.84
N VAL A 115 -8.72 -6.58 11.81
CA VAL A 115 -9.35 -7.91 11.67
C VAL A 115 -10.49 -7.83 10.64
N PRO A 116 -10.49 -8.66 9.59
CA PRO A 116 -11.61 -8.74 8.65
C PRO A 116 -12.93 -9.14 9.32
N ASP A 117 -14.05 -8.56 8.87
CA ASP A 117 -15.40 -8.83 9.41
C ASP A 117 -15.74 -10.33 9.48
N SER A 118 -15.26 -11.13 8.52
CA SER A 118 -15.43 -12.59 8.48
C SER A 118 -14.75 -13.35 9.64
N LEU A 119 -13.90 -12.68 10.40
CA LEU A 119 -13.08 -13.25 11.47
C LEU A 119 -13.36 -12.65 12.85
N VAL A 120 -14.05 -11.52 12.93
CA VAL A 120 -14.42 -10.85 14.20
C VAL A 120 -15.13 -11.81 15.16
N SER A 121 -15.94 -12.76 14.66
CA SER A 121 -16.64 -13.76 15.49
C SER A 121 -15.74 -14.77 16.21
N TYR A 122 -14.45 -14.84 15.89
CA TYR A 122 -13.48 -15.72 16.55
C TYR A 122 -12.65 -15.02 17.63
N TYR A 123 -12.69 -13.68 17.68
CA TYR A 123 -12.06 -12.90 18.74
C TYR A 123 -13.05 -12.79 19.91
N LEU A 124 -12.87 -13.64 20.92
CA LEU A 124 -13.79 -13.76 22.05
C LEU A 124 -13.15 -13.10 23.29
N PRO A 125 -13.52 -11.85 23.63
CA PRO A 125 -12.94 -11.15 24.76
C PRO A 125 -13.30 -11.85 26.08
N GLU A 126 -12.31 -12.02 26.95
CA GLU A 126 -12.52 -12.41 28.35
C GLU A 126 -12.28 -11.23 29.30
N ASP A 127 -11.12 -10.58 29.18
CA ASP A 127 -10.76 -9.38 29.94
C ASP A 127 -10.52 -8.20 28.99
N VAL A 128 -10.89 -6.99 29.44
CA VAL A 128 -10.71 -5.72 28.71
C VAL A 128 -10.08 -4.71 29.67
N HIS A 129 -9.06 -4.00 29.19
CA HIS A 129 -8.26 -3.06 29.98
C HIS A 129 -8.15 -1.72 29.27
N ASP A 130 -8.55 -0.64 29.97
CA ASP A 130 -8.51 0.74 29.48
C ASP A 130 -7.10 1.23 29.11
N ASP A 131 -6.06 0.65 29.73
CA ASP A 131 -4.66 1.06 29.57
C ASP A 131 -3.67 -0.07 29.93
N ILE A 132 -2.40 0.12 29.56
CA ILE A 132 -1.26 -0.72 29.99
C ILE A 132 -1.21 -0.87 31.52
N TYR A 133 -1.62 0.15 32.26
CA TYR A 133 -1.63 0.12 33.72
C TYR A 133 -2.72 -0.85 34.26
N GLY A 134 -3.84 -0.98 33.56
CA GLY A 134 -4.96 -1.85 33.87
C GLY A 134 -4.60 -3.32 33.71
N VAL A 135 -3.95 -3.67 32.61
CA VAL A 135 -3.48 -5.04 32.39
C VAL A 135 -2.39 -5.42 33.39
N VAL A 136 -1.37 -4.58 33.60
CA VAL A 136 -0.30 -4.82 34.59
C VAL A 136 -0.83 -4.93 36.03
N ARG A 137 -1.86 -4.15 36.41
CA ARG A 137 -2.55 -4.31 37.70
C ARG A 137 -3.31 -5.63 37.82
N SER A 138 -3.89 -6.12 36.72
CA SER A 138 -4.75 -7.31 36.70
C SER A 138 -3.93 -8.60 36.76
N TYR A 139 -2.84 -8.67 35.99
CA TYR A 139 -1.91 -9.81 35.96
C TYR A 139 -0.82 -9.72 37.04
N GLY A 140 -0.62 -8.55 37.66
CA GLY A 140 0.27 -8.35 38.80
C GLY A 140 1.76 -8.26 38.46
N ARG A 141 2.09 -8.08 37.18
CA ARG A 141 3.46 -8.09 36.63
C ARG A 141 3.51 -7.31 35.30
N ALA A 142 4.65 -6.70 35.00
CA ALA A 142 4.85 -5.89 33.78
C ALA A 142 5.66 -6.61 32.70
N ASP A 143 6.37 -7.67 33.06
CA ASP A 143 7.28 -8.51 32.24
C ASP A 143 6.61 -9.32 31.13
N GLU A 144 5.30 -9.15 30.93
CA GLU A 144 4.53 -9.75 29.84
C GLU A 144 3.94 -8.68 28.90
N TYR A 145 4.23 -7.40 29.14
CA TYR A 145 3.74 -6.28 28.32
C TYR A 145 4.82 -5.19 28.14
N ASP A 146 6.07 -5.47 28.51
CA ASP A 146 7.17 -4.50 28.58
C ASP A 146 7.89 -4.31 27.26
N TRP A 147 7.15 -4.03 26.18
CA TRP A 147 7.67 -3.87 24.81
C TRP A 147 8.91 -2.96 24.71
N TRP A 148 9.04 -1.98 25.60
CA TRP A 148 10.16 -1.04 25.69
C TRP A 148 11.49 -1.67 26.15
N THR A 149 11.51 -2.91 26.63
CA THR A 149 12.73 -3.65 27.01
C THR A 149 13.21 -4.58 25.88
N VAL A 150 12.28 -5.06 25.05
CA VAL A 150 12.53 -6.04 23.97
C VAL A 150 12.70 -5.37 22.62
N VAL A 151 11.88 -4.35 22.30
CA VAL A 151 12.08 -3.53 21.12
C VAL A 151 13.02 -2.39 21.46
N ALA A 152 14.28 -2.51 21.02
CA ALA A 152 15.29 -1.51 21.31
C ALA A 152 14.88 -0.14 20.72
N ILE A 153 14.57 0.83 21.58
CA ILE A 153 14.43 2.25 21.21
C ILE A 153 15.85 2.80 20.95
N GLU A 154 16.54 2.25 19.96
CA GLU A 154 17.89 2.64 19.60
C GLU A 154 17.87 4.02 18.93
N SER A 155 18.27 5.02 19.71
CA SER A 155 18.68 6.33 19.20
C SER A 155 20.01 6.23 18.44
N ASN A 156 19.98 5.62 17.26
CA ASN A 156 21.05 5.61 16.25
C ASN A 156 20.52 6.36 15.00
N ALA A 157 20.82 7.62 14.73
CA ALA A 157 22.02 8.43 14.98
C ALA A 157 23.25 8.08 14.11
N THR A 158 23.08 7.35 13.00
CA THR A 158 24.06 7.35 11.88
C THR A 158 23.41 7.11 10.50
N GLY A 159 23.12 8.20 9.77
CA GLY A 159 23.29 8.22 8.30
C GLY A 159 22.06 8.29 7.38
N SER A 160 21.46 9.48 7.22
CA SER A 160 21.24 10.11 5.88
C SER A 160 20.73 11.56 6.04
N PRO A 161 21.12 12.54 5.19
CA PRO A 161 20.84 13.95 5.46
C PRO A 161 19.70 14.56 4.62
N THR A 162 18.43 14.47 5.07
CA THR A 162 17.34 15.40 4.65
C THR A 162 16.13 15.46 5.61
N GLY A 163 16.31 16.07 6.77
CA GLY A 163 15.33 16.98 7.41
C GLY A 163 13.96 16.51 7.94
N SER A 164 13.88 16.23 9.25
CA SER A 164 13.09 17.05 10.21
C SER A 164 13.32 16.62 11.67
N PRO A 165 13.15 17.51 12.67
CA PRO A 165 13.56 17.24 14.05
C PRO A 165 12.43 16.78 15.00
N THR A 166 12.85 16.23 16.15
CA THR A 166 12.08 15.97 17.40
C THR A 166 11.01 14.89 17.38
N GLY A 167 11.44 13.65 17.66
CA GLY A 167 10.65 12.53 18.16
C GLY A 167 11.60 11.41 18.64
N SER A 168 11.20 10.58 19.60
CA SER A 168 11.91 9.31 19.83
C SER A 168 11.83 8.47 18.55
N PRO A 169 12.87 7.71 18.17
CA PRO A 169 12.80 6.87 16.98
C PRO A 169 11.66 5.87 17.14
N MET A 170 10.73 5.88 16.18
CA MET A 170 9.75 4.81 16.03
C MET A 170 10.52 3.52 15.74
N PRO A 171 10.35 2.43 16.52
CA PRO A 171 11.13 1.22 16.31
C PRO A 171 10.77 0.47 15.02
N PHE A 172 9.57 0.71 14.47
CA PHE A 172 9.07 0.05 13.26
C PHE A 172 8.78 1.07 12.15
N PRO A 173 8.92 0.69 10.86
CA PRO A 173 8.50 1.51 9.73
C PRO A 173 7.01 1.86 9.83
N THR A 174 6.68 3.14 9.63
CA THR A 174 5.29 3.60 9.50
C THR A 174 4.99 3.87 8.02
N PRO A 175 3.72 3.78 7.58
CA PRO A 175 3.38 4.04 6.19
C PRO A 175 3.78 5.46 5.77
N ILE A 176 4.26 5.59 4.54
CA ILE A 176 4.61 6.89 3.96
C ILE A 176 3.37 7.55 3.35
N ARG A 177 3.33 8.87 3.42
CA ARG A 177 2.36 9.65 2.64
C ARG A 177 2.83 9.72 1.19
N LEU A 178 2.11 9.05 0.29
CA LEU A 178 2.37 9.11 -1.16
C LEU A 178 2.28 10.57 -1.68
N PRO A 179 3.06 10.93 -2.71
CA PRO A 179 2.92 12.21 -3.40
C PRO A 179 1.61 12.26 -4.20
N PRO A 180 1.23 13.43 -4.74
CA PRO A 180 0.09 13.56 -5.65
C PRO A 180 0.18 12.56 -6.81
N VAL A 181 -0.98 12.04 -7.25
CA VAL A 181 -1.08 11.00 -8.30
C VAL A 181 -0.31 11.36 -9.57
N SER A 182 -0.34 12.63 -10.00
CA SER A 182 0.40 13.11 -11.19
C SER A 182 1.93 13.12 -11.02
N GLU A 183 2.43 13.25 -9.79
CA GLU A 183 3.87 13.18 -9.48
C GLU A 183 4.31 11.71 -9.46
N LEU A 184 3.52 10.83 -8.83
CA LEU A 184 3.71 9.38 -8.84
C LEU A 184 3.68 8.79 -10.26
N GLU A 185 2.76 9.24 -11.12
CA GLU A 185 2.73 8.86 -12.55
C GLU A 185 4.00 9.30 -13.29
N SER A 186 4.53 10.49 -12.99
CA SER A 186 5.78 11.01 -13.57
C SER A 186 6.99 10.19 -13.11
N ASP A 187 7.09 9.90 -11.81
CA ASP A 187 8.19 9.11 -11.24
C ASP A 187 8.26 7.70 -11.84
N ILE A 188 7.10 7.05 -11.99
CA ILE A 188 6.96 5.74 -12.63
C ILE A 188 7.36 5.82 -14.11
N PHE A 189 6.90 6.84 -14.84
CA PHE A 189 7.22 7.03 -16.26
C PHE A 189 8.73 7.26 -16.49
N ASP A 190 9.35 8.10 -15.66
CA ASP A 190 10.78 8.39 -15.71
C ASP A 190 11.60 7.15 -15.33
N LEU A 191 11.19 6.35 -14.34
CA LEU A 191 11.86 5.09 -14.00
C LEU A 191 11.77 4.06 -15.13
N VAL A 192 10.61 3.93 -15.79
CA VAL A 192 10.45 3.11 -17.00
C VAL A 192 11.41 3.56 -18.10
N ASN A 193 11.52 4.86 -18.36
CA ASN A 193 12.43 5.37 -19.38
C ASN A 193 13.92 5.18 -19.03
N ARG A 194 14.31 5.28 -17.76
CA ARG A 194 15.67 4.94 -17.29
C ARG A 194 15.99 3.46 -17.51
N GLU A 195 15.07 2.55 -17.17
CA GLU A 195 15.28 1.12 -17.41
C GLU A 195 15.26 0.76 -18.91
N ARG A 196 14.46 1.44 -19.74
CA ARG A 196 14.51 1.28 -21.20
C ARG A 196 15.86 1.70 -21.78
N GLU A 197 16.37 2.86 -21.41
CA GLU A 197 17.67 3.37 -21.88
C GLU A 197 18.83 2.44 -21.47
N LYS A 198 18.81 1.96 -20.22
CA LYS A 198 19.76 0.96 -19.68
C LYS A 198 19.74 -0.37 -20.44
N ASN A 199 18.59 -0.75 -21.02
CA ASN A 199 18.43 -1.91 -21.89
C ASN A 199 18.63 -1.60 -23.39
N GLY A 200 19.08 -0.39 -23.75
CA GLY A 200 19.36 0.02 -25.13
C GLY A 200 18.12 0.32 -25.97
N LEU A 201 16.95 0.50 -25.34
CA LEU A 201 15.69 0.87 -25.99
C LEU A 201 15.53 2.40 -26.03
N THR A 202 14.82 2.90 -27.04
CA THR A 202 14.46 4.32 -27.13
C THR A 202 13.47 4.68 -26.02
N GLN A 203 13.69 5.84 -25.38
CA GLN A 203 12.78 6.43 -24.41
C GLN A 203 11.42 6.73 -25.06
N LEU A 204 10.34 6.42 -24.36
CA LEU A 204 8.96 6.68 -24.76
C LEU A 204 8.63 8.15 -24.55
N LYS A 205 7.73 8.69 -25.37
CA LYS A 205 7.13 10.01 -25.14
C LYS A 205 5.90 9.87 -24.25
N SER A 206 5.78 10.72 -23.25
CA SER A 206 4.56 10.77 -22.42
C SER A 206 3.39 11.26 -23.26
N ASN A 207 2.22 10.63 -23.11
CA ASN A 207 0.98 11.02 -23.77
C ASN A 207 -0.17 11.05 -22.75
N GLU A 208 -0.66 12.26 -22.48
CA GLU A 208 -1.71 12.52 -21.49
C GLU A 208 -3.06 11.88 -21.85
N GLU A 209 -3.42 11.80 -23.14
CA GLU A 209 -4.67 11.14 -23.58
C GLU A 209 -4.65 9.64 -23.26
N ILE A 210 -3.46 9.03 -23.26
CA ILE A 210 -3.25 7.63 -22.87
C ILE A 210 -3.21 7.50 -21.35
N ALA A 211 -2.58 8.45 -20.65
CA ALA A 211 -2.52 8.49 -19.19
C ALA A 211 -3.93 8.58 -18.57
N ASP A 212 -4.80 9.46 -19.10
CA ASP A 212 -6.21 9.56 -18.70
C ASP A 212 -6.94 8.21 -18.77
N ILE A 213 -6.68 7.43 -19.83
CA ILE A 213 -7.33 6.14 -20.04
C ILE A 213 -6.74 5.06 -19.13
N ALA A 214 -5.43 5.12 -18.86
CA ALA A 214 -4.79 4.29 -17.85
C ALA A 214 -5.27 4.61 -16.42
N ARG A 215 -5.59 5.88 -16.11
CA ARG A 215 -6.20 6.30 -14.83
C ARG A 215 -7.62 5.78 -14.70
N LEU A 216 -8.43 5.89 -15.75
CA LEU A 216 -9.76 5.29 -15.81
C LEU A 216 -9.69 3.78 -15.56
N ARG A 217 -8.72 3.09 -16.20
CA ARG A 217 -8.50 1.66 -15.94
C ARG A 217 -8.13 1.39 -14.50
N SER A 218 -7.19 2.15 -13.92
CA SER A 218 -6.80 1.98 -12.51
C SER A 218 -7.96 2.24 -11.54
N CYS A 219 -8.85 3.19 -11.84
CA CYS A 219 -10.09 3.43 -11.10
C CYS A 219 -11.09 2.27 -11.22
N GLU A 220 -11.19 1.63 -12.38
CA GLU A 220 -12.08 0.48 -12.59
C GLU A 220 -11.68 -0.73 -11.75
N LEU A 221 -10.37 -0.99 -11.59
CA LEU A 221 -9.85 -2.10 -10.77
C LEU A 221 -10.30 -2.01 -9.31
N ILE A 222 -10.27 -0.79 -8.74
CA ILE A 222 -10.77 -0.52 -7.38
C ILE A 222 -12.25 -0.86 -7.25
N ARG A 223 -13.04 -0.67 -8.32
CA ARG A 223 -14.48 -0.95 -8.35
C ARG A 223 -14.83 -2.41 -8.66
N SER A 224 -14.03 -3.08 -9.48
CA SER A 224 -14.30 -4.44 -9.95
C SER A 224 -13.66 -5.52 -9.06
N GLY A 225 -12.56 -5.19 -8.37
CA GLY A 225 -11.72 -6.16 -7.65
C GLY A 225 -11.01 -7.16 -8.57
N SER A 226 -11.03 -6.97 -9.90
CA SER A 226 -10.45 -7.88 -10.89
C SER A 226 -9.69 -7.12 -11.97
N VAL A 227 -8.48 -7.60 -12.27
CA VAL A 227 -7.68 -7.14 -13.42
C VAL A 227 -8.26 -7.63 -14.75
N ASP A 228 -9.01 -8.74 -14.72
CA ASP A 228 -9.74 -9.30 -15.85
C ASP A 228 -11.26 -9.18 -15.60
N ASP A 229 -11.82 -8.04 -16.00
CA ASP A 229 -13.26 -7.76 -16.04
C ASP A 229 -13.82 -7.82 -17.48
N GLY A 230 -13.02 -8.31 -18.42
CA GLY A 230 -13.34 -8.38 -19.85
C GLY A 230 -13.34 -7.04 -20.59
N SER A 231 -13.16 -5.91 -19.91
CA SER A 231 -12.92 -4.63 -20.57
C SER A 231 -11.50 -4.61 -21.15
N LYS A 232 -11.37 -4.22 -22.41
CA LYS A 232 -10.07 -4.14 -23.09
C LYS A 232 -9.69 -2.67 -23.21
N PRO A 233 -8.48 -2.27 -22.83
CA PRO A 233 -7.93 -0.96 -23.17
C PRO A 233 -8.03 -0.60 -24.66
N ALA A 234 -8.02 -1.58 -25.58
CA ALA A 234 -8.39 -1.37 -26.98
C ALA A 234 -9.80 -0.78 -27.21
N ASP A 235 -10.76 -1.15 -26.39
CA ASP A 235 -12.13 -0.62 -26.41
C ASP A 235 -12.20 0.73 -25.68
N LEU A 236 -11.49 0.90 -24.56
CA LEU A 236 -11.41 2.17 -23.84
C LEU A 236 -10.73 3.28 -24.68
N LEU A 237 -9.61 2.97 -25.35
CA LEU A 237 -8.91 3.87 -26.27
C LEU A 237 -9.81 4.30 -27.42
N ARG A 238 -10.51 3.35 -28.06
CA ARG A 238 -11.47 3.65 -29.14
C ARG A 238 -12.66 4.46 -28.66
N ALA A 239 -13.20 4.18 -27.46
CA ALA A 239 -14.32 4.93 -26.89
C ALA A 239 -13.95 6.40 -26.61
N HIS A 240 -12.71 6.67 -26.20
CA HIS A 240 -12.19 8.02 -25.96
C HIS A 240 -11.59 8.67 -27.22
N GLY A 241 -11.65 8.01 -28.37
CA GLY A 241 -11.20 8.56 -29.66
C GLY A 241 -9.68 8.54 -29.87
N VAL A 242 -8.94 7.77 -29.08
CA VAL A 242 -7.51 7.51 -29.29
C VAL A 242 -7.36 6.34 -30.27
N TYR A 243 -6.61 6.57 -31.34
CA TYR A 243 -6.39 5.62 -32.42
C TYR A 243 -4.90 5.39 -32.66
N TYR A 244 -4.53 4.12 -32.82
CA TYR A 244 -3.16 3.64 -32.81
C TYR A 244 -2.94 2.61 -33.94
N PHE A 245 -1.68 2.31 -34.28
CA PHE A 245 -1.38 1.21 -35.20
C PHE A 245 -1.59 -0.15 -34.50
N ASP A 246 -1.00 -0.28 -33.31
CA ASP A 246 -1.17 -1.41 -32.40
C ASP A 246 -1.03 -0.95 -30.94
N ILE A 247 -1.66 -1.66 -30.00
CA ILE A 247 -1.30 -1.55 -28.57
C ILE A 247 -0.20 -2.56 -28.36
N SER A 248 1.01 -2.06 -28.16
CA SER A 248 2.19 -2.92 -28.07
C SER A 248 2.45 -3.38 -26.63
N VAL A 249 2.00 -2.61 -25.63
CA VAL A 249 2.03 -3.02 -24.22
C VAL A 249 0.75 -2.55 -23.52
N GLU A 250 0.12 -3.50 -22.84
CA GLU A 250 -0.95 -3.28 -21.87
C GLU A 250 -0.54 -4.04 -20.60
N GLU A 251 -0.27 -3.30 -19.52
CA GLU A 251 0.06 -3.91 -18.24
C GLU A 251 -0.66 -3.20 -17.10
N THR A 252 -1.12 -3.98 -16.15
CA THR A 252 -1.84 -3.50 -14.98
C THR A 252 -1.38 -4.28 -13.76
N LEU A 253 -1.01 -3.55 -12.71
CA LEU A 253 -0.51 -4.08 -11.46
C LEU A 253 -1.35 -3.55 -10.31
N ALA A 254 -1.59 -4.41 -9.32
CA ALA A 254 -2.04 -4.02 -7.99
C ALA A 254 -0.92 -4.35 -7.00
N LEU A 255 -0.46 -3.35 -6.25
CA LEU A 255 0.48 -3.52 -5.15
C LEU A 255 -0.32 -3.41 -3.84
N PRO A 256 -0.22 -4.40 -2.94
CA PRO A 256 -0.87 -4.31 -1.64
C PRO A 256 -0.27 -3.14 -0.85
N GLY A 257 -1.15 -2.39 -0.20
CA GLY A 257 -0.80 -1.26 0.63
C GLY A 257 -0.96 -1.51 2.13
N PRO A 258 -0.72 -0.49 2.96
CA PRO A 258 -0.18 0.81 2.55
C PRO A 258 1.32 0.72 2.21
N ILE A 259 1.89 1.77 1.61
CA ILE A 259 3.30 1.78 1.19
C ILE A 259 4.20 2.23 2.35
N TYR A 260 5.30 1.51 2.56
CA TYR A 260 6.31 1.81 3.62
C TYR A 260 7.66 2.30 3.05
N ASP A 261 8.00 1.90 1.82
CA ASP A 261 9.19 2.34 1.10
C ASP A 261 8.76 2.75 -0.32
N TYR A 262 8.97 4.04 -0.65
CA TYR A 262 8.59 4.62 -1.94
C TYR A 262 9.42 4.02 -3.08
N GLU A 263 10.74 4.09 -2.95
CA GLU A 263 11.69 3.73 -4.00
C GLU A 263 11.65 2.23 -4.27
N ALA A 264 11.57 1.40 -3.22
CA ALA A 264 11.40 -0.05 -3.40
C ALA A 264 10.07 -0.41 -4.08
N SER A 265 9.01 0.36 -3.84
CA SER A 265 7.70 0.16 -4.49
C SER A 265 7.72 0.57 -5.96
N LEU A 266 8.35 1.70 -6.29
CA LEU A 266 8.60 2.12 -7.67
C LEU A 266 9.45 1.09 -8.43
N GLN A 267 10.55 0.64 -7.82
CA GLN A 267 11.40 -0.38 -8.43
C GLN A 267 10.66 -1.70 -8.65
N ARG A 268 9.81 -2.12 -7.70
CA ARG A 268 8.97 -3.32 -7.83
C ARG A 268 7.98 -3.23 -8.99
N ILE A 269 7.38 -2.06 -9.24
CA ILE A 269 6.53 -1.81 -10.42
C ILE A 269 7.33 -2.06 -11.70
N THR A 270 8.50 -1.44 -11.84
CA THR A 270 9.31 -1.61 -13.06
C THR A 270 9.90 -3.00 -13.20
N ASP A 271 10.29 -3.68 -12.12
CA ASP A 271 10.79 -5.06 -12.17
C ASP A 271 9.71 -6.07 -12.58
N LEU A 272 8.43 -5.77 -12.33
CA LEU A 272 7.30 -6.56 -12.82
C LEU A 272 7.11 -6.37 -14.33
N TRP A 273 7.18 -5.13 -14.84
CA TRP A 273 7.04 -4.82 -16.26
C TRP A 273 8.25 -5.25 -17.11
N MET A 274 9.48 -5.01 -16.64
CA MET A 274 10.70 -5.35 -17.40
C MET A 274 10.93 -6.86 -17.53
N ARG A 275 10.31 -7.69 -16.65
CA ARG A 275 10.26 -9.15 -16.83
C ARG A 275 9.46 -9.56 -18.07
N ASN A 276 8.45 -8.76 -18.45
CA ASN A 276 7.62 -9.01 -19.62
C ASN A 276 8.22 -8.40 -20.91
N GLU A 277 8.97 -7.29 -20.82
CA GLU A 277 9.67 -6.65 -21.96
C GLU A 277 11.00 -7.33 -22.40
N SER A 278 11.26 -8.59 -22.03
CA SER A 278 12.61 -9.18 -22.12
C SER A 278 13.18 -9.41 -23.55
N GLY A 279 13.74 -8.35 -24.16
CA GLY A 279 14.87 -8.33 -25.10
C GLY A 279 14.76 -9.07 -26.46
N THR A 280 13.76 -9.93 -26.66
CA THR A 280 13.58 -10.75 -27.86
C THR A 280 12.31 -10.44 -28.63
N ASP A 281 11.38 -9.68 -28.04
CA ASP A 281 10.18 -9.23 -28.72
C ASP A 281 10.46 -7.94 -29.51
N ALA A 282 10.36 -8.04 -30.84
CA ALA A 282 10.53 -6.90 -31.74
C ALA A 282 9.45 -5.82 -31.55
N SER A 283 8.34 -6.15 -30.88
CA SER A 283 7.28 -5.21 -30.51
C SER A 283 7.79 -4.04 -29.65
N ALA A 284 8.72 -4.27 -28.73
CA ALA A 284 9.16 -3.30 -27.72
C ALA A 284 10.05 -2.17 -28.25
N GLN A 285 10.68 -2.38 -29.43
CA GLN A 285 11.47 -1.38 -30.14
C GLN A 285 10.61 -0.43 -31.00
N ASP A 286 9.41 -0.87 -31.39
CA ASP A 286 8.50 -0.17 -32.30
C ASP A 286 7.51 0.78 -31.57
N ILE A 287 7.70 1.04 -30.28
CA ILE A 287 6.79 1.82 -29.42
C ILE A 287 7.23 3.29 -29.33
N ASP A 288 6.31 4.22 -29.58
CA ASP A 288 6.59 5.67 -29.60
C ASP A 288 6.16 6.39 -28.31
N GLU A 289 5.00 6.00 -27.77
CA GLU A 289 4.24 6.78 -26.78
C GLU A 289 3.68 5.87 -25.70
N SER A 290 3.60 6.40 -24.47
CA SER A 290 3.03 5.69 -23.33
C SER A 290 2.37 6.65 -22.35
N GLY A 291 1.35 6.16 -21.65
CA GLY A 291 0.71 6.82 -20.53
C GLY A 291 0.71 5.89 -19.32
N ILE A 292 1.12 6.43 -18.17
CA ILE A 292 0.95 5.80 -16.87
C ILE A 292 -0.30 6.41 -16.25
N GLY A 293 -1.15 5.56 -15.70
CA GLY A 293 -2.27 5.97 -14.88
C GLY A 293 -2.21 5.27 -13.54
N VAL A 294 -2.49 6.02 -12.48
CA VAL A 294 -2.42 5.53 -11.10
C VAL A 294 -3.74 5.77 -10.37
N SER A 295 -4.10 4.85 -9.47
CA SER A 295 -5.16 5.06 -8.49
C SER A 295 -4.79 4.39 -7.17
N VAL A 296 -5.22 4.99 -6.07
CA VAL A 296 -4.99 4.46 -4.72
C VAL A 296 -6.34 4.31 -4.04
N ASP A 297 -6.59 3.15 -3.43
CA ASP A 297 -7.83 2.92 -2.69
C ASP A 297 -7.77 3.42 -1.23
N GLN A 298 -8.88 3.25 -0.51
CA GLN A 298 -9.00 3.66 0.89
C GLN A 298 -8.05 2.91 1.85
N ASP A 299 -7.60 1.71 1.48
CA ASP A 299 -6.70 0.87 2.27
C ASP A 299 -5.22 1.18 1.95
N GLY A 300 -4.97 2.06 0.97
CA GLY A 300 -3.65 2.43 0.49
C GLY A 300 -3.09 1.48 -0.58
N ASN A 301 -3.88 0.53 -1.10
CA ASN A 301 -3.43 -0.32 -2.21
C ASN A 301 -3.23 0.53 -3.46
N LEU A 302 -2.13 0.28 -4.16
CA LEU A 302 -1.69 1.05 -5.32
C LEU A 302 -1.98 0.29 -6.61
N PHE A 303 -2.85 0.86 -7.44
CA PHE A 303 -3.23 0.35 -8.75
C PHE A 303 -2.52 1.17 -9.82
N VAL A 304 -1.79 0.49 -10.71
CA VAL A 304 -0.98 1.14 -11.75
C VAL A 304 -1.24 0.46 -13.08
N THR A 305 -1.71 1.23 -14.06
CA THR A 305 -1.83 0.80 -15.45
C THR A 305 -0.80 1.52 -16.31
N ARG A 306 -0.11 0.76 -17.17
CA ARG A 306 0.74 1.27 -18.25
C ARG A 306 0.13 0.86 -19.59
N LEU A 307 -0.15 1.85 -20.43
CA LEU A 307 -0.57 1.64 -21.81
C LEU A 307 0.48 2.25 -22.73
N SER A 308 1.03 1.45 -23.64
CA SER A 308 2.02 1.92 -24.62
C SER A 308 1.61 1.54 -26.04
N ILE A 309 1.69 2.52 -26.94
CA ILE A 309 1.23 2.38 -28.33
C ILE A 309 2.36 2.66 -29.31
N ARG A 310 2.24 2.05 -30.49
CA ARG A 310 2.81 2.63 -31.71
C ARG A 310 1.80 3.59 -32.32
N ARG A 311 2.18 4.87 -32.49
CA ARG A 311 1.31 5.84 -33.14
C ARG A 311 1.29 5.55 -34.64
N ILE A 312 0.12 5.65 -35.26
CA ILE A 312 -0.01 5.69 -36.72
C ILE A 312 0.06 7.16 -37.16
N ASP A 313 0.74 7.50 -38.26
CA ASP A 313 0.84 8.89 -38.73
C ASP A 313 -0.44 9.39 -39.45
N CYS A 314 -1.39 8.49 -39.73
CA CYS A 314 -2.56 8.78 -40.55
C CYS A 314 -3.75 7.89 -40.20
N GLY A 315 -4.93 8.18 -40.79
CA GLY A 315 -6.12 7.34 -40.60
C GLY A 315 -6.87 7.56 -39.28
N TYR A 316 -6.74 8.71 -38.62
CA TYR A 316 -7.61 9.08 -37.50
C TYR A 316 -7.85 10.59 -37.42
N ARG A 317 -8.92 10.97 -36.72
CA ARG A 317 -9.33 12.37 -36.58
C ARG A 317 -8.26 13.16 -35.83
N GLY A 318 -7.70 14.19 -36.47
CA GLY A 318 -6.62 15.03 -35.90
C GLY A 318 -5.21 14.66 -36.35
N ALA A 319 -5.01 13.47 -36.95
CA ALA A 319 -3.74 13.09 -37.56
C ALA A 319 -3.24 14.14 -38.56
N PRO A 320 -1.91 14.31 -38.75
CA PRO A 320 -1.35 15.22 -39.76
C PRO A 320 -1.98 15.05 -41.15
N CYS A 321 -2.31 13.81 -41.52
CA CYS A 321 -2.82 13.43 -42.83
C CYS A 321 -4.37 13.34 -42.88
N CYS A 322 -5.07 13.89 -41.88
CA CYS A 322 -6.54 13.94 -41.77
C CYS A 322 -7.06 15.35 -41.41
N LYS A 323 -6.35 16.41 -41.84
CA LYS A 323 -6.67 17.82 -41.50
C LYS A 323 -7.61 18.53 -42.49
N GLU A 324 -7.88 17.97 -43.66
CA GLU A 324 -8.72 18.62 -44.70
C GLU A 324 -10.15 18.10 -44.76
N GLN A 325 -11.09 19.04 -44.93
CA GLN A 325 -12.53 18.80 -44.94
C GLN A 325 -12.97 18.22 -46.29
N GLY A 326 -13.10 16.90 -46.37
CA GLY A 326 -13.52 16.17 -47.58
C GLY A 326 -13.10 14.70 -47.64
N TYR A 327 -12.14 14.28 -46.81
CA TYR A 327 -11.55 12.95 -46.81
C TYR A 327 -12.25 11.95 -45.84
N TYR A 328 -13.48 11.53 -46.15
CA TYR A 328 -14.17 10.43 -45.45
C TYR A 328 -15.02 9.62 -46.44
N PRO A 329 -15.15 8.28 -46.30
CA PRO A 329 -15.47 7.60 -45.03
C PRO A 329 -14.42 6.66 -44.42
N TRP A 330 -13.39 6.22 -45.16
CA TRP A 330 -12.63 5.01 -44.80
C TRP A 330 -11.24 5.27 -44.20
N CYS A 331 -11.18 5.98 -43.07
CA CYS A 331 -9.98 6.05 -42.22
C CYS A 331 -9.82 4.79 -41.34
N TYR A 332 -9.95 3.57 -41.91
CA TYR A 332 -9.88 2.32 -41.15
C TYR A 332 -9.22 1.17 -41.93
N LYS A 333 -7.91 1.05 -41.74
CA LYS A 333 -6.95 -0.08 -41.91
C LYS A 333 -5.55 0.53 -42.08
N PRO A 334 -4.44 -0.20 -41.92
CA PRO A 334 -3.13 0.45 -41.86
C PRO A 334 -2.68 1.00 -43.22
N TRP A 335 -2.69 2.32 -43.36
CA TRP A 335 -2.06 3.06 -44.45
C TRP A 335 -0.77 3.72 -43.92
N ARG A 336 0.21 4.01 -44.78
CA ARG A 336 1.39 4.84 -44.46
C ARG A 336 1.12 6.28 -44.90
N CYS A 337 1.56 7.29 -44.16
CA CYS A 337 1.44 8.66 -44.67
C CYS A 337 2.53 8.94 -45.73
N ASN A 338 2.13 9.29 -46.95
CA ASN A 338 3.05 9.68 -48.03
C ASN A 338 2.58 11.02 -48.60
N ARG A 339 3.39 12.07 -48.42
CA ARG A 339 3.10 13.45 -48.90
C ARG A 339 1.75 13.99 -48.41
N GLY A 340 1.33 13.66 -47.18
CA GLY A 340 0.06 14.10 -46.60
C GLY A 340 -1.16 13.24 -46.98
N ILE A 341 -0.96 12.19 -47.77
CA ILE A 341 -2.00 11.23 -48.18
C ILE A 341 -1.85 9.94 -47.37
N CYS A 342 -2.95 9.25 -47.08
CA CYS A 342 -2.93 7.89 -46.54
C CYS A 342 -2.74 6.88 -47.70
N ASN A 343 -1.67 6.08 -47.69
CA ASN A 343 -1.21 5.20 -48.80
C ASN A 343 -1.05 3.72 -48.44
#